data_AF-A0A7S3JDP7-F1
#
_entry.id   AF-A0A7S3JDP7-F1
#
_cell.length_a   1.000
_cell.length_b   1.000
_cell.length_c   1.000
_cell.angle_alpha   90.00
_cell.angle_beta   90.00
_cell.angle_gamma   90.00
#
_symmetry.space_group_name_H-M   'P 1'
#
loop_
_entity.id
_entity.type
_entity.pdbx_description
1 polymer ?
#
loop_
_entity_poly.entity_id
_entity_poly.type
_entity_poly.pdbx_seq_one_letter_code
_entity_poly.pdbx_strand_id
1 'polypeptide(L)'
;MYCYTQNPPAGYGMEFPNENIFKIRIRINPCIGRGGSDTCCDGTNLGACGDNPVFESGEDMTISWFTNAYILHCSDIFEKANTCGTFIEIHRPTDPRVIEFIRISRLYRSGFSTEFMSTKALCAGRYELWFVIRDRNGRVLQYVKPFYSIEPSCT
;
A
#
# COMPACT_ATOMS: atom_id res chain seq x y z
N MET A 1 -14.09 -11.79 -0.14
CA MET A 1 -14.12 -10.44 0.45
C MET A 1 -14.07 -10.65 1.96
N TYR A 2 -12.90 -10.51 2.57
CA TYR A 2 -12.79 -10.58 4.02
C TYR A 2 -13.29 -9.25 4.57
N CYS A 3 -14.56 -9.20 4.98
CA CYS A 3 -15.06 -8.09 5.77
C CYS A 3 -14.44 -8.25 7.16
N TYR A 4 -13.37 -7.48 7.43
CA TYR A 4 -12.82 -7.39 8.78
C TYR A 4 -13.95 -6.93 9.70
N THR A 5 -14.23 -7.71 10.75
CA THR A 5 -15.07 -7.28 11.86
C THR A 5 -14.54 -5.96 12.41
N GLN A 6 -15.42 -4.98 12.48
CA GLN A 6 -15.19 -3.53 12.56
C GLN A 6 -14.58 -3.01 13.88
N ASN A 7 -13.42 -3.54 14.29
CA ASN A 7 -12.63 -2.89 15.34
C ASN A 7 -11.49 -2.11 14.69
N PRO A 8 -11.43 -0.77 14.85
CA PRO A 8 -10.30 0.00 14.36
C PRO A 8 -9.02 -0.49 15.06
N PRO A 9 -7.93 -0.76 14.30
CA PRO A 9 -6.63 -0.95 14.90
C PRO A 9 -6.30 0.24 15.81
N ALA A 10 -5.67 -0.02 16.96
CA ALA A 10 -5.35 1.04 17.91
C ALA A 10 -4.54 2.16 17.23
N GLY A 11 -4.99 3.41 17.38
CA GLY A 11 -4.33 4.58 16.78
C GLY A 11 -4.76 4.90 15.33
N TYR A 12 -5.68 4.14 14.74
CA TYR A 12 -6.24 4.42 13.42
C TYR A 12 -7.74 4.71 13.50
N GLY A 13 -8.17 5.82 12.89
CA GLY A 13 -9.53 5.93 12.38
C GLY A 13 -9.69 5.00 11.18
N MET A 14 -10.88 4.42 11.00
CA MET A 14 -11.21 3.67 9.77
C MET A 14 -12.22 4.47 8.97
N GLU A 15 -11.88 4.77 7.73
CA GLU A 15 -12.78 5.38 6.77
C GLU A 15 -12.62 4.67 5.44
N PHE A 16 -13.45 3.66 5.18
CA PHE A 16 -13.49 3.02 3.87
C PHE A 16 -14.42 3.83 2.98
N PRO A 17 -13.89 4.70 2.10
CA PRO A 17 -14.73 5.59 1.34
C PRO A 17 -15.58 4.75 0.38
N ASN A 18 -16.77 5.24 0.04
CA ASN A 18 -17.70 4.51 -0.81
C ASN A 18 -17.02 4.12 -2.13
N GLU A 19 -16.89 2.81 -2.39
CA GLU A 19 -16.15 2.28 -3.55
C GLU A 19 -16.71 2.74 -4.91
N ASN A 20 -17.95 3.22 -4.95
CA ASN A 20 -18.55 3.78 -6.15
C ASN A 20 -18.08 5.21 -6.44
N ILE A 21 -17.65 5.94 -5.41
CA ILE A 21 -17.21 7.34 -5.48
C ILE A 21 -15.69 7.41 -5.44
N PHE A 22 -15.08 6.77 -4.45
CA PHE A 22 -13.65 6.73 -4.23
C PHE A 22 -13.14 5.29 -4.34
N LYS A 23 -12.16 5.10 -5.19
CA LYS A 23 -11.58 3.82 -5.58
C LYS A 23 -10.10 3.89 -5.29
N ILE A 24 -9.68 3.18 -4.26
CA ILE A 24 -8.28 2.85 -4.03
C ILE A 24 -8.07 1.40 -4.47
N ARG A 25 -7.01 1.16 -5.23
CA ARG A 25 -6.61 -0.17 -5.71
C ARG A 25 -5.10 -0.29 -5.59
N ILE A 26 -4.63 -1.42 -5.07
CA ILE A 26 -3.21 -1.76 -4.98
C ILE A 26 -3.00 -3.14 -5.60
N ARG A 27 -1.99 -3.27 -6.44
CA ARG A 27 -1.55 -4.50 -7.10
C ARG A 27 -0.13 -4.81 -6.65
N ILE A 28 0.12 -6.10 -6.41
CA ILE A 28 1.41 -6.57 -5.92
C ILE A 28 2.14 -7.30 -7.04
N ASN A 29 3.41 -6.98 -7.24
CA ASN A 29 4.30 -7.49 -8.29
C ASN A 29 3.57 -7.64 -9.64
N PRO A 30 2.95 -6.57 -10.16
CA PRO A 30 1.97 -6.69 -11.24
C PRO A 30 2.59 -7.06 -12.60
N CYS A 31 3.91 -6.96 -12.74
CA CYS A 31 4.65 -7.19 -13.98
C CYS A 31 5.25 -8.60 -14.11
N ILE A 32 5.12 -9.46 -13.09
CA ILE A 32 5.60 -10.85 -13.15
C ILE A 32 4.98 -11.56 -14.36
N GLY A 33 5.83 -12.20 -15.17
CA GLY A 33 5.43 -12.99 -16.33
C GLY A 33 4.99 -12.18 -17.55
N ARG A 34 5.12 -10.85 -17.55
CA ARG A 34 4.69 -9.98 -18.67
C ARG A 34 5.82 -9.53 -19.61
N GLY A 35 7.07 -9.95 -19.38
CA GLY A 35 8.20 -9.69 -20.27
C GLY A 35 8.54 -8.21 -20.51
N GLY A 36 8.06 -7.32 -19.64
CA GLY A 36 8.26 -5.88 -19.70
C GLY A 36 9.11 -5.33 -18.54
N SER A 37 9.25 -4.01 -18.45
CA SER A 37 9.90 -3.34 -17.32
C SER A 37 9.11 -3.52 -16.01
N ASP A 38 9.78 -3.31 -14.87
CA ASP A 38 9.15 -3.33 -13.53
C ASP A 38 8.03 -2.29 -13.38
N THR A 39 7.97 -1.32 -14.29
CA THR A 39 6.97 -0.25 -14.38
C THR A 39 5.90 -0.50 -15.44
N CYS A 40 5.65 -1.77 -15.83
CA CYS A 40 4.67 -2.12 -16.87
C CYS A 40 3.25 -1.56 -16.66
N CYS A 41 2.93 -1.18 -15.42
CA CYS A 41 1.64 -0.62 -15.02
C CYS A 41 1.55 0.91 -15.11
N ASP A 42 2.67 1.61 -15.21
CA ASP A 42 2.69 3.07 -15.14
C ASP A 42 1.89 3.72 -16.27
N GLY A 43 0.89 4.52 -15.89
CA GLY A 43 0.02 5.22 -16.85
C GLY A 43 -0.97 4.31 -17.58
N THR A 44 -1.08 3.03 -17.18
CA THR A 44 -1.97 2.05 -17.82
C THR A 44 -3.24 1.83 -17.01
N ASN A 45 -4.25 1.24 -17.66
CA ASN A 45 -5.50 0.83 -17.03
C ASN A 45 -5.42 -0.58 -16.41
N LEU A 46 -6.43 -0.94 -15.61
CA LEU A 46 -6.52 -2.21 -14.86
C LEU A 46 -6.15 -3.48 -15.65
N GLY A 47 -6.45 -3.56 -16.95
CA GLY A 47 -6.18 -4.76 -17.75
C GLY A 47 -4.71 -5.04 -18.02
N ALA A 48 -3.86 -4.03 -17.94
CA ALA A 48 -2.42 -4.15 -18.20
C ALA A 48 -1.62 -4.68 -16.99
N CYS A 49 -2.25 -4.77 -15.82
CA CYS A 49 -1.59 -5.12 -14.57
C CYS A 49 -2.02 -6.48 -14.04
N GLY A 50 -1.05 -7.33 -13.69
CA GLY A 50 -1.28 -8.51 -12.87
C GLY A 50 -1.52 -8.16 -11.38
N ASP A 51 -1.72 -9.18 -10.57
CA ASP A 51 -1.81 -9.07 -9.11
C ASP A 51 -1.31 -10.37 -8.49
N ASN A 52 -0.07 -10.35 -8.00
CA ASN A 52 0.63 -11.52 -7.50
C ASN A 52 0.89 -11.33 -6.00
N PRO A 53 -0.12 -11.50 -5.14
CA PRO A 53 -0.04 -11.21 -3.70
C PRO A 53 0.75 -12.26 -2.91
N VAL A 54 1.40 -13.22 -3.60
CA VAL A 54 2.19 -14.28 -2.99
C VAL A 54 3.56 -14.26 -3.64
N PHE A 55 4.60 -14.02 -2.86
CA PHE A 55 5.97 -13.89 -3.35
C PHE A 55 7.00 -14.17 -2.24
N GLU A 56 8.27 -14.26 -2.63
CA GLU A 56 9.41 -14.42 -1.71
C GLU A 56 9.91 -13.03 -1.29
N SER A 57 10.02 -12.79 0.01
CA SER A 57 10.55 -11.54 0.55
C SER A 57 12.07 -11.56 0.60
N GLY A 58 12.68 -10.37 0.64
CA GLY A 58 14.14 -10.20 0.70
C GLY A 58 14.65 -9.13 -0.27
N GLU A 59 13.94 -8.94 -1.38
CA GLU A 59 14.16 -7.82 -2.30
C GLU A 59 13.04 -6.78 -2.19
N ASP A 60 13.13 -5.73 -3.00
CA ASP A 60 12.07 -4.72 -3.05
C ASP A 60 10.89 -5.28 -3.86
N MET A 61 9.70 -5.25 -3.25
CA MET A 61 8.45 -5.59 -3.91
C MET A 61 7.97 -4.41 -4.73
N THR A 62 7.60 -4.68 -5.97
CA THR A 62 6.95 -3.70 -6.84
C THR A 62 5.47 -3.64 -6.49
N ILE A 63 4.97 -2.45 -6.18
CA ILE A 63 3.55 -2.21 -5.98
C ILE A 63 3.05 -1.20 -7.01
N SER A 64 1.87 -1.45 -7.58
CA SER A 64 1.19 -0.44 -8.39
C SER A 64 -0.10 -0.04 -7.70
N TRP A 65 -0.26 1.25 -7.46
CA TRP A 65 -1.44 1.81 -6.83
C TRP A 65 -2.19 2.73 -7.77
N PHE A 66 -3.49 2.81 -7.56
CA PHE A 66 -4.40 3.73 -8.23
C PHE A 66 -5.35 4.28 -7.18
N THR A 67 -5.56 5.59 -7.20
CA THR A 67 -6.63 6.20 -6.42
C THR A 67 -7.27 7.35 -7.18
N ASN A 68 -8.60 7.46 -7.16
CA ASN A 68 -9.30 8.70 -7.53
C ASN A 68 -9.70 9.53 -6.29
N ALA A 69 -9.24 9.11 -5.10
CA ALA A 69 -9.39 9.88 -3.87
C ALA A 69 -8.27 10.93 -3.73
N TYR A 70 -8.39 11.75 -2.70
CA TYR A 70 -7.44 12.81 -2.41
C TYR A 70 -6.10 12.24 -1.91
N ILE A 71 -5.00 12.77 -2.46
CA ILE A 71 -3.64 12.54 -1.96
C ILE A 71 -3.27 13.77 -1.12
N LEU A 72 -3.09 13.56 0.18
CA LEU A 72 -2.65 14.59 1.11
C LEU A 72 -1.15 14.84 0.94
N HIS A 73 -0.81 16.09 0.61
CA HIS A 73 0.54 16.65 0.65
C HIS A 73 0.59 17.71 1.75
N CYS A 74 1.60 17.63 2.60
CA CYS A 74 1.76 18.54 3.74
C CYS A 74 2.92 19.48 3.51
N SER A 75 3.02 20.56 4.30
CA SER A 75 4.17 21.46 4.21
C SER A 75 5.47 20.78 4.63
N ASP A 76 6.60 21.32 4.13
CA ASP A 76 7.94 20.75 4.26
C ASP A 76 8.34 20.30 5.67
N ILE A 77 7.85 20.98 6.72
CA ILE A 77 8.20 20.67 8.12
C ILE A 77 7.59 19.33 8.54
N PHE A 78 6.29 19.14 8.30
CA PHE A 78 5.58 17.91 8.65
C PHE A 78 5.87 16.78 7.66
N GLU A 79 6.15 17.17 6.42
CA GLU A 79 6.63 16.26 5.40
C GLU A 79 7.99 15.65 5.80
N LYS A 80 8.96 16.43 6.27
CA LYS A 80 10.25 15.88 6.73
C LYS A 80 10.12 14.96 7.95
N ALA A 81 9.14 15.22 8.81
CA ALA A 81 8.94 14.44 10.03
C ALA A 81 8.20 13.09 9.83
N ASN A 82 7.71 12.78 8.62
CA ASN A 82 6.86 11.59 8.36
C ASN A 82 5.56 11.54 9.18
N THR A 83 5.10 12.70 9.67
CA THR A 83 3.90 12.82 10.50
C THR A 83 2.65 13.16 9.70
N CYS A 84 2.80 13.59 8.45
CA CYS A 84 1.68 14.06 7.63
C CYS A 84 1.87 13.65 6.16
N GLY A 85 0.80 13.20 5.52
CA GLY A 85 0.78 12.83 4.10
C GLY A 85 0.00 11.55 3.82
N THR A 86 0.13 11.05 2.60
CA THR A 86 -0.47 9.77 2.17
C THR A 86 0.60 8.69 2.09
N PHE A 87 0.33 7.53 2.66
CA PHE A 87 1.28 6.45 2.82
C PHE A 87 0.68 5.12 2.37
N ILE A 88 1.55 4.24 1.87
CA ILE A 88 1.26 2.80 1.80
C ILE A 88 2.18 2.14 2.82
N GLU A 89 1.60 1.43 3.78
CA GLU A 89 2.27 0.88 4.96
C GLU A 89 2.15 -0.65 4.95
N ILE A 90 3.20 -1.38 5.35
CA ILE A 90 3.14 -2.82 5.60
C ILE A 90 2.86 -3.06 7.07
N HIS A 91 1.84 -3.88 7.32
CA HIS A 91 1.43 -4.33 8.63
C HIS A 91 1.31 -5.85 8.68
N ARG A 92 1.40 -6.41 9.90
CA ARG A 92 0.79 -7.72 10.15
C ARG A 92 -0.72 -7.56 10.32
N PRO A 93 -1.52 -8.58 9.99
CA PRO A 93 -2.95 -8.54 10.24
C PRO A 93 -3.25 -8.13 11.68
N THR A 94 -4.12 -7.14 11.84
CA THR A 94 -4.56 -6.56 13.12
C THR A 94 -3.47 -5.93 14.00
N ASP A 95 -2.23 -5.82 13.53
CA ASP A 95 -1.13 -5.17 14.26
C ASP A 95 -0.91 -3.74 13.72
N PRO A 96 -1.14 -2.69 14.53
CA PRO A 96 -0.98 -1.31 14.07
C PRO A 96 0.48 -0.89 13.90
N ARG A 97 1.46 -1.74 14.26
CA ARG A 97 2.87 -1.45 14.05
C ARG A 97 3.21 -1.46 12.56
N VAL A 98 3.76 -0.35 12.10
CA VAL A 98 4.29 -0.18 10.74
C VAL A 98 5.62 -0.91 10.66
N ILE A 99 5.72 -1.90 9.76
CA ILE A 99 6.97 -2.62 9.48
C ILE A 99 7.81 -1.83 8.49
N GLU A 100 7.17 -1.40 7.40
CA GLU A 100 7.79 -0.62 6.34
C GLU A 100 6.73 0.32 5.76
N PHE A 101 7.15 1.43 5.16
CA PHE A 101 6.22 2.34 4.49
C PHE A 101 6.87 3.07 3.33
N ILE A 102 6.04 3.46 2.38
CA ILE A 102 6.39 4.47 1.39
C ILE A 102 5.44 5.66 1.51
N ARG A 103 5.94 6.84 1.19
CA ARG A 103 5.11 8.02 1.03
C ARG A 103 4.76 8.22 -0.43
N ILE A 104 3.49 8.46 -0.71
CA ILE A 104 3.04 8.92 -2.02
C ILE A 104 3.30 10.43 -2.11
N SER A 105 4.39 10.79 -2.79
CA SER A 105 4.77 12.19 -3.05
C SER A 105 4.33 12.67 -4.44
N ARG A 106 3.97 11.74 -5.33
CA ARG A 106 3.57 12.06 -6.69
C ARG A 106 2.08 12.36 -6.76
N LEU A 107 1.75 13.46 -7.45
CA LEU A 107 0.36 13.75 -7.81
C LEU A 107 -0.19 12.64 -8.70
N TYR A 108 -1.48 12.37 -8.52
CA TYR A 108 -2.22 11.39 -9.31
C TYR A 108 -2.03 11.65 -10.82
N ARG A 109 -1.51 10.65 -11.53
CA ARG A 109 -1.52 10.57 -13.00
C ARG A 109 -2.65 9.62 -13.41
N SER A 110 -3.18 9.78 -14.62
CA SER A 110 -4.17 8.82 -15.13
C SER A 110 -3.60 7.40 -15.16
N GLY A 111 -4.29 6.43 -14.56
CA GLY A 111 -3.86 5.04 -14.51
C GLY A 111 -3.06 4.70 -13.24
N PHE A 112 -2.41 3.54 -13.24
CA PHE A 112 -1.61 3.10 -12.10
C PHE A 112 -0.28 3.86 -12.00
N SER A 113 0.20 4.01 -10.78
CA SER A 113 1.55 4.47 -10.45
C SER A 113 2.29 3.38 -9.70
N THR A 114 3.52 3.11 -10.13
CA THR A 114 4.38 2.07 -9.58
C THR A 114 5.35 2.66 -8.59
N GLU A 115 5.50 1.96 -7.47
CA GLU A 115 6.44 2.25 -6.40
C GLU A 115 7.14 0.96 -5.99
N PHE A 116 8.28 1.11 -5.33
CA PHE A 116 9.09 -0.01 -4.82
C PHE A 116 9.11 0.05 -3.30
N MET A 117 8.90 -1.09 -2.67
CA MET A 117 8.77 -1.19 -1.22
C MET A 117 9.65 -2.31 -0.71
N SER A 118 10.53 -2.02 0.25
CA SER A 118 11.45 -3.04 0.72
C SER A 118 10.74 -4.13 1.51
N THR A 119 11.08 -5.39 1.25
CA THR A 119 10.54 -6.54 1.99
C THR A 119 11.59 -7.27 2.80
N LYS A 120 12.79 -6.69 2.94
CA LYS A 120 13.91 -7.28 3.70
C LYS A 120 13.58 -7.60 5.16
N ALA A 121 12.70 -6.82 5.76
CA ALA A 121 12.25 -7.02 7.15
C ALA A 121 11.08 -8.01 7.26
N LEU A 122 10.56 -8.54 6.14
CA LEU A 122 9.45 -9.47 6.15
C LEU A 122 9.95 -10.90 6.29
N CYS A 123 9.22 -11.64 7.11
CA CYS A 123 9.34 -13.08 7.30
C CYS A 123 8.21 -13.79 6.57
N ALA A 124 8.34 -15.10 6.36
CA ALA A 124 7.24 -15.95 5.93
C ALA A 124 5.98 -15.70 6.79
N GLY A 125 4.85 -15.39 6.15
CA GLY A 125 3.61 -15.06 6.84
C GLY A 125 2.65 -14.16 6.08
N ARG A 126 1.52 -13.85 6.73
CA ARG A 126 0.49 -12.95 6.21
C ARG A 126 0.81 -11.50 6.59
N TYR A 127 0.62 -10.61 5.63
CA TYR A 127 0.77 -9.17 5.78
C TYR A 127 -0.32 -8.43 5.03
N GLU A 128 -0.39 -7.13 5.27
CA GLU A 128 -1.35 -6.24 4.67
C GLU A 128 -0.66 -4.94 4.24
N LEU A 129 -0.98 -4.49 3.04
CA LEU A 129 -0.68 -3.12 2.59
C LEU A 129 -1.86 -2.23 2.98
N TRP A 130 -1.58 -1.22 3.79
CA TRP A 130 -2.55 -0.26 4.28
C TRP A 130 -2.34 1.07 3.55
N PHE A 131 -3.39 1.56 2.89
CA PHE A 131 -3.42 2.91 2.34
C PHE A 131 -3.91 3.86 3.43
N VAL A 132 -3.02 4.73 3.90
CA VAL A 132 -3.21 5.52 5.12
C VAL A 132 -3.02 7.00 4.81
N ILE A 133 -3.94 7.82 5.31
CA ILE A 133 -3.74 9.27 5.41
C ILE A 133 -3.32 9.58 6.84
N ARG A 134 -2.16 10.23 7.00
CA ARG A 134 -1.69 10.74 8.28
C ARG A 134 -1.87 12.25 8.31
N ASP A 135 -2.46 12.76 9.38
CA ASP A 135 -2.52 14.19 9.66
C ASP A 135 -2.00 14.46 11.09
N ARG A 136 -2.07 15.72 11.52
CA ARG A 136 -1.63 16.12 12.86
C ARG A 136 -2.48 15.52 13.99
N ASN A 137 -3.69 15.06 13.69
CA ASN A 137 -4.67 14.58 14.67
C ASN A 137 -4.65 13.05 14.78
N GLY A 138 -4.11 12.34 13.80
CA GLY A 138 -4.01 10.90 13.81
C GLY A 138 -3.77 10.29 12.43
N ARG A 139 -4.20 9.04 12.30
CA ARG A 139 -4.06 8.23 11.09
C ARG A 139 -5.42 7.70 10.70
N VAL A 140 -5.73 7.74 9.40
CA VAL A 140 -6.98 7.22 8.85
C VAL A 140 -6.65 6.14 7.84
N LEU A 141 -7.11 4.93 8.11
CA LEU A 141 -7.00 3.77 7.21
C LEU A 141 -8.12 3.83 6.17
N GLN A 142 -7.75 3.87 4.90
CA GLN A 142 -8.70 3.98 3.78
C GLN A 142 -8.84 2.72 2.93
N TYR A 143 -7.80 1.89 2.87
CA TYR A 143 -7.81 0.66 2.09
C TYR A 143 -6.83 -0.35 2.64
N VAL A 144 -7.18 -1.64 2.54
CA VAL A 144 -6.34 -2.76 2.97
C VAL A 144 -6.22 -3.76 1.83
N LYS A 145 -5.00 -4.17 1.53
CA LYS A 145 -4.68 -5.19 0.53
C LYS A 145 -3.86 -6.32 1.18
N PRO A 146 -4.44 -7.52 1.38
CA PRO A 146 -3.71 -8.63 1.98
C PRO A 146 -2.70 -9.24 0.99
N PHE A 147 -1.60 -9.75 1.52
CA PHE A 147 -0.57 -10.50 0.80
C PHE A 147 0.14 -11.52 1.70
N TYR A 148 0.92 -12.39 1.08
CA TYR A 148 1.64 -13.48 1.75
C TYR A 148 3.09 -13.53 1.29
N SER A 149 4.01 -13.52 2.26
CA SER A 149 5.41 -13.81 2.06
C SER A 149 5.66 -15.30 2.31
N ILE A 150 6.32 -15.99 1.38
CA ILE A 150 6.63 -17.42 1.52
C ILE A 150 7.94 -17.62 2.28
N GLU A 151 8.93 -16.73 2.08
CA GLU A 151 10.28 -16.80 2.61
C GLU A 151 10.83 -15.38 2.86
N PRO A 152 11.87 -15.18 3.71
CA PRO A 152 12.58 -16.17 4.51
C PRO A 152 11.81 -16.59 5.77
N SER A 153 12.10 -17.77 6.31
CA SER A 153 11.68 -18.10 7.67
C SER A 153 12.48 -17.26 8.68
N CYS A 154 11.78 -16.57 9.58
CA CYS A 154 12.45 -15.85 10.66
C CYS A 154 12.66 -16.75 11.86
N THR A 155 13.84 -16.63 12.47
CA THR A 155 14.25 -17.34 13.68
C THR A 155 14.04 -16.49 14.92
#